data_AF-A0A2H0NIQ1-F1
#
_entry.id   AF-A0A2H0NIQ1-F1
#
_cell.length_a   1.000
_cell.length_b   1.000
_cell.length_c   1.000
_cell.angle_alpha   90.00
_cell.angle_beta   90.00
_cell.angle_gamma   90.00
#
_symmetry.space_group_name_H-M   'P 1'
#
loop_
_entity.id
_entity.type
_entity.pdbx_description
1 polymer ?
#
loop_
_entity_poly.entity_id
_entity_poly.type
_entity_poly.pdbx_seq_one_letter_code
_entity_poly.pdbx_strand_id
1 'polypeptide(L)'
;MISPGSQYIYRDGVQVSQSSTATGLTATDGAIKLGEYSSPGVYNLVGYLDEPKIYNYARTAAQIKADYNSQGTAKGSSVQIGSKDPRESFSQGLVGYWKMDESSWGSVVDSSGNGNNGTAYGGATVTSGKFGNGGIFSSASSQYVSVTSSTSLQPSDKISIATWVYWTGSGSTVEFITAKGSEHYEIHTGGGGGSNGIRWIPTNGVYIDTGASKFLSNQWNHLVTVYDSATNTGKVYVNGSDTGATQTGSGALQTDSTDFQIAR
;
A
#
# COMPACT_ATOMS: atom_id res chain seq x y z
N MET A 1 9.96 -14.01 -29.30
CA MET A 1 9.03 -13.05 -29.96
C MET A 1 7.80 -13.83 -30.39
N ILE A 2 6.60 -13.35 -30.11
CA ILE A 2 5.35 -14.02 -30.50
C ILE A 2 5.11 -13.71 -31.98
N SER A 3 4.96 -14.74 -32.81
CA SER A 3 4.68 -14.54 -34.23
C SER A 3 3.29 -13.92 -34.45
N PRO A 4 3.14 -12.88 -35.28
CA PRO A 4 1.85 -12.32 -35.63
C PRO A 4 0.88 -13.40 -36.17
N GLY A 5 -0.41 -13.30 -35.82
CA GLY A 5 -1.43 -14.25 -36.26
C GLY A 5 -1.34 -15.64 -35.61
N SER A 6 -0.49 -15.82 -34.60
CA SER A 6 -0.34 -17.09 -33.89
C SER A 6 -1.05 -17.12 -32.54
N GLN A 7 -1.65 -18.25 -32.21
CA GLN A 7 -2.26 -18.56 -30.91
C GLN A 7 -1.39 -19.59 -30.19
N TYR A 8 -1.28 -19.47 -28.87
CA TYR A 8 -0.46 -20.35 -28.05
C TYR A 8 -1.26 -20.78 -26.81
N ILE A 9 -1.14 -22.05 -26.44
CA ILE A 9 -1.70 -22.58 -25.20
C ILE A 9 -0.55 -23.03 -24.32
N TYR A 10 -0.59 -22.62 -23.06
CA TYR A 10 0.36 -23.02 -22.04
C TYR A 10 -0.39 -23.74 -20.92
N ARG A 11 0.22 -24.80 -20.38
CA ARG A 11 -0.22 -25.49 -19.17
C ARG A 11 0.97 -25.55 -18.22
N ASP A 12 0.76 -25.19 -16.95
CA ASP A 12 1.80 -25.25 -15.92
C ASP A 12 3.11 -24.54 -16.30
N GLY A 13 3.00 -23.38 -16.95
CA GLY A 13 4.15 -22.58 -17.39
C GLY A 13 4.85 -23.08 -18.66
N VAL A 14 4.37 -24.17 -19.28
CA VAL A 14 4.98 -24.80 -20.46
C VAL A 14 4.04 -24.70 -21.67
N GLN A 15 4.57 -24.35 -22.85
CA GLN A 15 3.78 -24.32 -24.09
C GLN A 15 3.36 -25.75 -24.47
N VAL A 16 2.06 -25.96 -24.64
CA VAL A 16 1.48 -27.26 -25.02
C VAL A 16 0.88 -27.27 -26.43
N SER A 17 0.60 -26.09 -27.00
CA SER A 17 0.07 -26.00 -28.37
C SER A 17 0.35 -24.64 -29.02
N GLN A 18 0.39 -24.62 -30.35
CA GLN A 18 0.48 -23.43 -31.19
C GLN A 18 -0.34 -23.61 -32.48
N SER A 19 -1.01 -22.54 -32.91
CA SER A 19 -1.62 -22.41 -34.24
C SER A 19 -1.13 -21.13 -34.92
N SER A 20 -0.98 -21.14 -36.25
CA SER A 20 -0.54 -20.00 -37.08
C SER A 20 -1.68 -19.36 -37.88
N THR A 21 -2.94 -19.74 -37.60
CA THR A 21 -4.10 -19.31 -38.39
C THR A 21 -5.06 -18.53 -37.49
N ALA A 22 -4.86 -17.23 -37.36
CA ALA A 22 -5.82 -16.34 -36.72
C ALA A 22 -6.12 -15.14 -37.63
N THR A 23 -7.39 -14.94 -37.94
CA THR A 23 -7.90 -13.65 -38.44
C THR A 23 -7.81 -12.62 -37.31
N GLY A 24 -7.72 -11.33 -37.67
CA GLY A 24 -7.60 -10.24 -36.70
C GLY A 24 -8.72 -10.22 -35.65
N LEU A 25 -8.46 -9.58 -34.51
CA LEU A 25 -9.45 -9.46 -33.43
C LEU A 25 -10.63 -8.59 -33.88
N THR A 26 -11.84 -9.08 -33.71
CA THR A 26 -13.06 -8.27 -33.83
C THR A 26 -13.45 -7.77 -32.43
N ALA A 27 -13.59 -6.45 -32.28
CA ALA A 27 -14.07 -5.88 -31.02
C ALA A 27 -15.58 -6.16 -30.86
N THR A 28 -15.98 -6.54 -29.65
CA THR A 28 -17.38 -6.67 -29.23
C THR A 28 -17.57 -5.95 -27.90
N ASP A 29 -18.79 -5.50 -27.61
CA ASP A 29 -19.19 -4.80 -26.37
C ASP A 29 -19.91 -5.71 -25.36
N GLY A 30 -19.88 -7.03 -25.60
CA GLY A 30 -20.51 -8.02 -24.75
C GLY A 30 -19.87 -8.10 -23.36
N ALA A 31 -20.70 -8.32 -22.34
CA ALA A 31 -20.22 -8.54 -20.98
C ALA A 31 -19.32 -9.79 -20.89
N ILE A 32 -18.21 -9.66 -20.17
CA ILE A 32 -17.34 -10.80 -19.83
C ILE A 32 -18.02 -11.60 -18.73
N LYS A 33 -18.33 -12.88 -19.01
CA LYS A 33 -18.84 -13.83 -18.03
C LYS A 33 -17.72 -14.79 -17.60
N LEU A 34 -17.63 -15.05 -16.29
CA LEU A 34 -16.69 -16.02 -15.71
C LEU A 34 -17.49 -17.18 -15.12
N GLY A 35 -17.21 -18.40 -15.58
CA GLY A 35 -17.91 -19.61 -15.10
C GLY A 35 -19.28 -19.87 -15.74
N GLU A 36 -19.71 -19.07 -16.73
CA GLU A 36 -20.95 -19.25 -17.51
C GLU A 36 -20.75 -18.72 -18.94
N TYR A 37 -21.28 -19.41 -19.96
CA TYR A 37 -21.11 -19.00 -21.37
C TYR A 37 -22.28 -18.21 -21.97
N SER A 38 -23.55 -18.43 -21.59
CA SER A 38 -24.67 -17.74 -22.26
C SER A 38 -26.03 -17.83 -21.59
N SER A 39 -26.34 -18.95 -20.92
CA SER A 39 -27.59 -19.12 -20.18
C SER A 39 -27.34 -19.84 -18.85
N PRO A 40 -27.98 -19.40 -17.76
CA PRO A 40 -27.84 -20.06 -16.46
C PRO A 40 -28.19 -21.55 -16.56
N GLY A 41 -27.26 -22.42 -16.19
CA GLY A 41 -27.54 -23.84 -15.93
C GLY A 41 -27.16 -24.82 -17.04
N VAL A 42 -26.70 -24.36 -18.22
CA VAL A 42 -26.37 -25.25 -19.35
C VAL A 42 -24.87 -25.42 -19.57
N TYR A 43 -24.11 -24.33 -19.48
CA TYR A 43 -22.67 -24.31 -19.74
C TYR A 43 -21.92 -23.60 -18.60
N ASN A 44 -22.04 -24.17 -17.41
CA ASN A 44 -21.42 -23.64 -16.21
C ASN A 44 -20.14 -24.40 -15.87
N LEU A 45 -19.17 -23.71 -15.29
CA LEU A 45 -18.06 -24.37 -14.62
C LEU A 45 -18.59 -25.15 -13.41
N VAL A 46 -18.28 -26.45 -13.34
CA VAL A 46 -18.44 -27.26 -12.12
C VAL A 46 -17.05 -27.46 -11.52
N GLY A 47 -16.69 -26.64 -10.53
CA GLY A 47 -15.37 -26.63 -9.91
C GLY A 47 -15.03 -25.28 -9.27
N TYR A 48 -13.76 -25.10 -8.92
CA TYR A 48 -13.23 -23.84 -8.39
C TYR A 48 -12.49 -23.07 -9.48
N LEU A 49 -12.71 -21.76 -9.55
CA LEU A 49 -11.95 -20.83 -10.39
C LEU A 49 -11.27 -19.83 -9.46
N ASP A 50 -10.01 -19.53 -9.73
CA ASP A 50 -9.28 -18.49 -9.02
C ASP A 50 -8.36 -17.72 -9.99
N GLU A 51 -8.10 -16.45 -9.69
CA GLU A 51 -7.14 -15.57 -10.39
C GLU A 51 -7.28 -15.47 -11.94
N PRO A 52 -8.49 -15.27 -12.53
CA PRO A 52 -8.62 -15.05 -13.96
C PRO A 52 -7.97 -13.70 -14.37
N LYS A 53 -7.09 -13.74 -15.38
CA LYS A 53 -6.34 -12.57 -15.87
C LYS A 53 -6.55 -12.37 -17.37
N ILE A 54 -6.84 -11.14 -17.77
CA ILE A 54 -6.99 -10.73 -19.17
C ILE A 54 -5.98 -9.61 -19.44
N TYR A 55 -5.20 -9.77 -20.52
CA TYR A 55 -4.22 -8.78 -20.95
C TYR A 55 -4.59 -8.27 -22.33
N ASN A 56 -4.43 -6.96 -22.55
CA ASN A 56 -4.58 -6.34 -23.87
C ASN A 56 -3.32 -6.54 -24.76
N TYR A 57 -2.45 -7.48 -24.41
CA TYR A 57 -1.26 -7.84 -25.16
C TYR A 57 -0.95 -9.34 -25.01
N ALA A 58 -0.20 -9.89 -25.95
CA ALA A 58 0.21 -11.28 -25.90
C ALA A 58 1.41 -11.47 -24.95
N ARG A 59 1.25 -12.34 -23.94
CA ARG A 59 2.26 -12.64 -22.92
C ARG A 59 3.38 -13.54 -23.49
N THR A 60 4.63 -13.26 -23.13
CA THR A 60 5.79 -14.08 -23.53
C THR A 60 5.88 -15.37 -22.71
N ALA A 61 6.56 -16.40 -23.25
CA ALA A 61 6.81 -17.65 -22.52
C ALA A 61 7.52 -17.44 -21.16
N ALA A 62 8.44 -16.48 -21.07
CA ALA A 62 9.12 -16.14 -19.82
C ALA A 62 8.17 -15.55 -18.78
N GLN A 63 7.26 -14.66 -19.20
CA GLN A 63 6.23 -14.07 -18.33
C GLN A 63 5.25 -15.13 -17.82
N ILE A 64 4.84 -16.07 -18.68
CA ILE A 64 3.95 -17.17 -18.31
C ILE A 64 4.63 -18.10 -17.30
N LYS A 65 5.91 -18.40 -17.51
CA LYS A 65 6.71 -19.22 -16.57
C LYS A 65 6.93 -18.51 -15.24
N ALA A 66 7.10 -17.18 -15.24
CA ALA A 66 7.18 -16.40 -14.01
C ALA A 66 5.86 -16.43 -13.23
N ASP A 67 4.70 -16.28 -13.91
CA ASP A 67 3.39 -16.41 -13.28
C ASP A 67 3.23 -17.80 -12.62
N TYR A 68 3.61 -18.87 -13.32
CA TYR A 68 3.57 -20.23 -12.78
C TYR A 68 4.47 -20.42 -11.55
N ASN A 69 5.72 -19.95 -11.62
CA ASN A 69 6.67 -20.09 -10.51
C ASN A 69 6.29 -19.24 -9.28
N SER A 70 5.39 -18.27 -9.42
CA SER A 70 4.93 -17.40 -8.33
C SER A 70 3.83 -18.01 -7.43
N GLN A 71 3.33 -19.21 -7.77
CA GLN A 71 2.16 -19.87 -7.14
C GLN A 71 2.30 -20.24 -5.65
N GLY A 72 3.41 -19.90 -4.98
CA GLY A 72 3.64 -20.19 -3.55
C GLY A 72 4.00 -18.99 -2.69
N THR A 73 4.31 -17.82 -3.26
CA THR A 73 4.97 -16.73 -2.52
C THR A 73 4.09 -15.50 -2.31
N ALA A 74 2.96 -15.40 -3.02
CA ALA A 74 1.99 -14.35 -2.81
C ALA A 74 0.60 -14.81 -3.26
N LYS A 75 -0.29 -15.03 -2.31
CA LYS A 75 -1.73 -15.20 -2.57
C LYS A 75 -2.29 -13.81 -2.88
N GLY A 76 -2.91 -13.62 -4.04
CA GLY A 76 -3.54 -12.35 -4.44
C GLY A 76 -2.59 -11.28 -5.00
N SER A 77 -1.49 -11.66 -5.67
CA SER A 77 -0.67 -10.67 -6.38
C SER A 77 -1.43 -10.06 -7.56
N SER A 78 -1.89 -8.83 -7.36
CA SER A 78 -2.21 -7.91 -8.44
C SER A 78 -0.97 -7.73 -9.32
N VAL A 79 -1.07 -8.17 -10.57
CA VAL A 79 -0.10 -7.79 -11.60
C VAL A 79 -0.38 -6.33 -11.93
N GLN A 80 0.50 -5.43 -11.52
CA GLN A 80 0.54 -4.06 -12.02
C GLN A 80 1.56 -3.89 -13.14
N ILE A 81 1.21 -2.96 -14.01
CA ILE A 81 1.66 -2.77 -15.39
C ILE A 81 3.01 -2.06 -15.40
N GLY A 82 3.98 -2.58 -16.17
CA GLY A 82 5.05 -1.75 -16.74
C GLY A 82 6.47 -1.85 -16.16
N SER A 83 6.72 -2.58 -15.07
CA SER A 83 8.08 -2.71 -14.50
C SER A 83 8.58 -4.15 -14.55
N LYS A 84 9.83 -4.34 -15.00
CA LYS A 84 10.48 -5.65 -15.21
C LYS A 84 10.71 -6.46 -13.91
N ASP A 85 10.48 -5.86 -12.74
CA ASP A 85 10.51 -6.47 -11.41
C ASP A 85 9.40 -5.81 -10.55
N PRO A 86 8.52 -6.57 -9.88
CA PRO A 86 7.48 -6.03 -8.99
C PRO A 86 8.03 -5.14 -7.86
N ARG A 87 9.28 -5.37 -7.43
CA ARG A 87 9.94 -4.52 -6.42
C ARG A 87 10.35 -3.16 -6.98
N GLU A 88 10.60 -3.07 -8.29
CA GLU A 88 10.94 -1.82 -8.97
C GLU A 88 9.71 -0.92 -9.18
N SER A 89 8.50 -1.49 -9.30
CA SER A 89 7.26 -0.69 -9.33
C SER A 89 6.88 -0.12 -7.96
N PHE A 90 7.27 -0.76 -6.86
CA PHE A 90 7.03 -0.26 -5.51
C PHE A 90 8.18 0.62 -4.97
N SER A 91 9.36 0.61 -5.59
CA SER A 91 10.50 1.46 -5.19
C SER A 91 10.54 2.82 -5.88
N GLN A 92 9.82 3.01 -6.99
CA GLN A 92 9.74 4.30 -7.68
C GLN A 92 9.06 5.35 -6.78
N GLY A 93 9.87 6.19 -6.15
CA GLY A 93 9.42 7.22 -5.19
C GLY A 93 9.30 6.73 -3.74
N LEU A 94 9.68 5.49 -3.44
CA LEU A 94 9.71 5.00 -2.05
C LEU A 94 10.94 5.56 -1.33
N VAL A 95 10.70 6.34 -0.29
CA VAL A 95 11.77 7.03 0.47
C VAL A 95 12.01 6.46 1.86
N GLY A 96 11.13 5.57 2.33
CA GLY A 96 11.30 4.88 3.61
C GLY A 96 10.39 3.65 3.68
N TYR A 97 10.92 2.52 4.13
CA TYR A 97 10.15 1.30 4.31
C TYR A 97 10.69 0.47 5.47
N TRP A 98 10.08 0.63 6.64
CA TRP A 98 10.41 -0.14 7.83
C TRP A 98 9.45 -1.31 7.96
N LYS A 99 9.92 -2.51 7.63
CA LYS A 99 9.15 -3.74 7.81
C LYS A 99 8.92 -4.06 9.29
N MET A 100 9.87 -3.66 10.13
CA MET A 100 9.90 -3.98 11.57
C MET A 100 9.94 -5.49 11.86
N ASP A 101 10.47 -6.27 10.90
CA ASP A 101 10.52 -7.73 10.93
C ASP A 101 11.74 -8.30 11.71
N GLU A 102 12.64 -7.44 12.20
CA GLU A 102 13.82 -7.87 12.96
C GLU A 102 13.41 -8.66 14.20
N SER A 103 14.21 -9.64 14.64
CA SER A 103 13.91 -10.40 15.87
C SER A 103 14.06 -9.56 17.15
N SER A 104 14.74 -8.42 17.06
CA SER A 104 14.95 -7.45 18.14
C SER A 104 15.45 -6.14 17.54
N TRP A 105 15.08 -5.00 18.12
CA TRP A 105 15.56 -3.68 17.66
C TRP A 105 16.87 -3.26 18.32
N GLY A 106 17.97 -3.40 17.58
CA GLY A 106 19.17 -2.55 17.76
C GLY A 106 19.16 -1.34 16.81
N SER A 107 18.60 -1.55 15.62
CA SER A 107 18.21 -0.52 14.65
C SER A 107 16.93 -1.00 13.97
N VAL A 108 16.06 -0.07 13.59
CA VAL A 108 14.84 -0.37 12.81
C VAL A 108 15.20 -0.16 11.33
N VAL A 109 15.35 -1.22 10.55
CA VAL A 109 16.02 -1.15 9.26
C VAL A 109 15.10 -0.62 8.16
N ASP A 110 15.60 0.34 7.39
CA ASP A 110 14.97 0.83 6.17
C ASP A 110 15.26 -0.11 5.00
N SER A 111 14.20 -0.73 4.46
CA SER A 111 14.22 -1.61 3.30
C SER A 111 13.97 -0.88 1.98
N SER A 112 13.82 0.45 1.98
CA SER A 112 13.60 1.23 0.75
C SER A 112 14.86 1.38 -0.11
N GLY A 113 16.04 1.19 0.49
CA GLY A 113 17.34 1.41 -0.15
C GLY A 113 17.91 2.81 0.05
N ASN A 114 17.22 3.70 0.78
CA ASN A 114 17.69 5.07 1.06
C ASN A 114 18.52 5.18 2.35
N GLY A 115 18.60 4.10 3.14
CA GLY A 115 19.39 4.06 4.36
C GLY A 115 18.81 4.89 5.50
N ASN A 116 17.50 5.18 5.47
CA ASN A 116 16.79 5.93 6.51
C ASN A 116 16.48 5.04 7.73
N ASN A 117 17.49 4.38 8.29
CA ASN A 117 17.31 3.50 9.44
C ASN A 117 16.81 4.30 10.66
N GLY A 118 15.93 3.67 11.44
CA GLY A 118 15.39 4.22 12.68
C GLY A 118 16.14 3.76 13.93
N THR A 119 15.99 4.54 14.99
CA THR A 119 16.42 4.22 16.36
C THR A 119 15.20 4.19 17.28
N ALA A 120 15.04 3.11 18.05
CA ALA A 120 13.95 2.95 19.00
C ALA A 120 14.27 3.64 20.34
N TYR A 121 13.28 4.30 20.93
CA TYR A 121 13.36 5.03 22.20
C TYR A 121 12.29 4.58 23.19
N GLY A 122 12.45 4.90 24.47
CA GLY A 122 11.47 4.59 25.52
C GLY A 122 11.28 3.09 25.80
N GLY A 123 12.16 2.24 25.29
CA GLY A 123 12.01 0.78 25.34
C GLY A 123 11.03 0.22 24.31
N ALA A 124 10.71 0.97 23.24
CA ALA A 124 9.97 0.45 22.10
C ALA A 124 10.67 -0.81 21.56
N THR A 125 9.89 -1.84 21.23
CA THR A 125 10.44 -3.16 20.89
C THR A 125 9.58 -3.88 19.85
N VAL A 126 10.00 -5.08 19.51
CA VAL A 126 9.36 -5.95 18.53
C VAL A 126 8.33 -6.86 19.20
N THR A 127 7.22 -7.10 18.50
CA THR A 127 6.23 -8.15 18.77
C THR A 127 5.71 -8.75 17.46
N SER A 128 4.70 -9.62 17.51
CA SER A 128 4.01 -10.11 16.30
C SER A 128 3.27 -8.97 15.58
N GLY A 129 3.59 -8.77 14.30
CA GLY A 129 2.97 -7.76 13.45
C GLY A 129 1.78 -8.29 12.66
N LYS A 130 1.30 -7.47 11.70
CA LYS A 130 0.27 -7.91 10.75
C LYS A 130 0.78 -9.03 9.85
N PHE A 131 2.03 -8.90 9.43
CA PHE A 131 2.81 -9.88 8.68
C PHE A 131 4.15 -9.99 9.39
N GLY A 132 4.58 -11.20 9.75
CA GLY A 132 5.85 -11.38 10.48
C GLY A 132 5.84 -10.68 11.83
N ASN A 133 6.90 -9.92 12.11
CA ASN A 133 7.02 -9.11 13.32
C ASN A 133 6.57 -7.67 13.08
N GLY A 134 6.54 -6.86 14.12
CA GLY A 134 6.18 -5.46 14.08
C GLY A 134 6.54 -4.73 15.37
N GLY A 135 6.41 -3.41 15.36
CA GLY A 135 6.62 -2.59 16.54
C GLY A 135 5.48 -2.68 17.56
N ILE A 136 5.82 -2.66 18.84
CA ILE A 136 4.88 -2.37 19.93
C ILE A 136 5.30 -1.11 20.67
N PHE A 137 4.32 -0.25 20.92
CA PHE A 137 4.48 1.06 21.52
C PHE A 137 3.47 1.23 22.65
N SER A 138 3.88 1.85 23.74
CA SER A 138 3.06 2.16 24.90
C SER A 138 3.24 3.62 25.30
N SER A 139 2.11 4.31 25.52
CA SER A 139 2.06 5.71 25.96
C SER A 139 2.70 5.93 27.34
N ALA A 140 2.74 4.90 28.19
CA ALA A 140 3.31 4.99 29.54
C ALA A 140 4.83 5.17 29.57
N SER A 141 5.53 4.97 28.45
CA SER A 141 7.01 5.00 28.40
C SER A 141 7.57 5.88 27.29
N SER A 142 6.76 6.77 26.69
CA SER A 142 7.18 7.65 25.58
C SER A 142 7.95 6.88 24.49
N GLN A 143 7.38 5.76 24.05
CA GLN A 143 7.98 4.83 23.10
C GLN A 143 7.78 5.31 21.68
N TYR A 144 8.84 5.43 20.90
CA TYR A 144 8.77 5.81 19.49
C TYR A 144 10.02 5.35 18.74
N VAL A 145 9.98 5.44 17.42
CA VAL A 145 11.18 5.31 16.56
C VAL A 145 11.50 6.68 15.97
N SER A 146 12.74 7.13 16.10
CA SER A 146 13.26 8.33 15.40
C SER A 146 14.05 7.91 14.19
N VAL A 147 13.77 8.54 13.06
CA VAL A 147 14.49 8.39 11.80
C VAL A 147 15.15 9.73 11.50
N THR A 148 16.48 9.74 11.43
CA THR A 148 17.24 10.95 11.14
C THR A 148 16.78 11.58 9.83
N SER A 149 16.55 12.90 9.84
CA SER A 149 16.11 13.60 8.63
C SER A 149 17.10 13.41 7.48
N SER A 150 16.58 13.18 6.28
CA SER A 150 17.33 13.13 5.05
C SER A 150 16.57 13.84 3.93
N THR A 151 17.26 14.18 2.84
CA THR A 151 16.63 14.83 1.67
C THR A 151 15.55 13.97 1.04
N SER A 152 15.69 12.63 1.08
CA SER A 152 14.66 11.71 0.60
C SER A 152 13.37 11.78 1.42
N LEU A 153 13.43 12.12 2.71
CA LEU A 153 12.28 12.31 3.60
C LEU A 153 11.72 13.74 3.57
N GLN A 154 11.98 14.49 2.52
CA GLN A 154 11.52 15.88 2.36
C GLN A 154 10.88 16.10 0.96
N PRO A 155 9.82 15.34 0.58
CA PRO A 155 9.11 15.60 -0.66
C PRO A 155 8.46 17.00 -0.66
N SER A 156 8.54 17.70 -1.80
CA SER A 156 7.98 19.05 -1.98
C SER A 156 6.63 19.08 -2.70
N ASP A 157 6.33 18.05 -3.49
CA ASP A 157 5.20 18.12 -4.44
C ASP A 157 4.03 17.23 -4.01
N LYS A 158 4.30 15.95 -3.76
CA LYS A 158 3.30 14.94 -3.40
C LYS A 158 3.84 14.02 -2.33
N ILE A 159 2.96 13.53 -1.47
CA ILE A 159 3.31 12.56 -0.43
C ILE A 159 2.22 11.52 -0.26
N SER A 160 2.64 10.28 -0.06
CA SER A 160 1.79 9.18 0.35
C SER A 160 2.44 8.46 1.53
N ILE A 161 1.69 8.20 2.60
CA ILE A 161 2.15 7.42 3.76
C ILE A 161 1.19 6.24 3.92
N ALA A 162 1.73 5.03 4.00
CA ALA A 162 0.96 3.80 4.16
C ALA A 162 1.52 2.96 5.31
N THR A 163 0.65 2.45 6.16
CA THR A 163 1.05 1.61 7.31
C THR A 163 -0.08 0.68 7.76
N TRP A 164 0.30 -0.44 8.37
CA TRP A 164 -0.61 -1.31 9.11
C TRP A 164 -0.54 -0.97 10.59
N VAL A 165 -1.67 -0.72 11.22
CA VAL A 165 -1.75 -0.36 12.64
C VAL A 165 -2.78 -1.23 13.35
N TYR A 166 -2.34 -1.96 14.36
CA TYR A 166 -3.25 -2.55 15.34
C TYR A 166 -3.45 -1.53 16.45
N TRP A 167 -4.63 -0.95 16.51
CA TRP A 167 -4.93 0.13 17.43
C TRP A 167 -5.94 -0.31 18.47
N THR A 168 -5.69 -0.06 19.76
CA THR A 168 -6.59 -0.50 20.85
C THR A 168 -7.71 0.49 21.16
N GLY A 169 -7.68 1.67 20.55
CA GLY A 169 -8.67 2.73 20.78
C GLY A 169 -8.23 3.73 21.85
N SER A 170 -8.45 5.02 21.59
CA SER A 170 -8.11 6.13 22.49
C SER A 170 -9.29 7.09 22.74
N GLY A 171 -10.45 6.82 22.13
CA GLY A 171 -11.57 7.75 22.13
C GLY A 171 -11.19 9.04 21.41
N SER A 172 -11.19 10.16 22.15
CA SER A 172 -10.82 11.49 21.63
C SER A 172 -9.35 11.87 21.87
N THR A 173 -8.58 11.03 22.55
CA THR A 173 -7.16 11.31 22.87
C THR A 173 -6.32 11.24 21.61
N VAL A 174 -5.37 12.17 21.49
CA VAL A 174 -4.40 12.20 20.38
C VAL A 174 -3.28 11.20 20.66
N GLU A 175 -3.09 10.26 19.73
CA GLU A 175 -1.95 9.35 19.70
C GLU A 175 -1.32 9.42 18.30
N PHE A 176 -0.03 9.76 18.20
CA PHE A 176 0.61 9.87 16.90
C PHE A 176 0.96 8.50 16.33
N ILE A 177 0.79 8.38 15.03
CA ILE A 177 1.25 7.25 14.20
C ILE A 177 2.53 7.69 13.49
N THR A 178 2.55 8.91 12.95
CA THR A 178 3.74 9.54 12.37
C THR A 178 3.79 11.03 12.71
N ALA A 179 4.98 11.62 12.74
CA ALA A 179 5.17 13.06 12.86
C ALA A 179 6.53 13.49 12.28
N LYS A 180 6.62 14.75 11.85
CA LYS A 180 7.85 15.45 11.49
C LYS A 180 7.64 16.95 11.72
N GLY A 181 8.68 17.66 12.13
CA GLY A 181 8.62 19.12 12.28
C GLY A 181 7.49 19.58 13.20
N SER A 182 6.98 20.78 12.92
CA SER A 182 5.76 21.30 13.53
C SER A 182 4.63 21.16 12.52
N GLU A 183 3.77 20.15 12.70
CA GLU A 183 2.61 19.90 11.85
C GLU A 183 2.96 19.45 10.41
N HIS A 184 4.05 18.68 10.23
CA HIS A 184 4.40 18.05 8.95
C HIS A 184 4.32 16.53 9.03
N TYR A 185 3.72 15.91 8.02
CA TYR A 185 3.58 14.46 7.90
C TYR A 185 2.96 13.80 9.16
N GLU A 186 2.13 14.56 9.87
CA GLU A 186 1.51 14.11 11.10
C GLU A 186 0.28 13.28 10.77
N ILE A 187 0.23 12.07 11.33
CA ILE A 187 -0.94 11.24 11.29
C ILE A 187 -1.21 10.87 12.74
N HIS A 188 -2.37 11.21 13.27
CA HIS A 188 -2.71 10.89 14.63
C HIS A 188 -4.20 10.64 14.80
N THR A 189 -4.56 9.95 15.89
CA THR A 189 -5.96 9.70 16.25
C THR A 189 -6.59 10.93 16.91
N GLY A 190 -7.92 11.00 16.96
CA GLY A 190 -8.63 12.04 17.70
C GLY A 190 -8.49 13.44 17.09
N GLY A 191 -8.42 14.47 17.93
CA GLY A 191 -8.37 15.87 17.50
C GLY A 191 -9.58 16.24 16.62
N GLY A 192 -9.34 16.96 15.51
CA GLY A 192 -10.41 17.26 14.55
C GLY A 192 -10.86 16.07 13.71
N GLY A 193 -10.09 14.97 13.71
CA GLY A 193 -10.55 13.68 13.19
C GLY A 193 -11.76 13.14 13.96
N GLY A 194 -12.02 13.61 15.18
CA GLY A 194 -13.11 13.16 16.03
C GLY A 194 -12.80 11.86 16.78
N SER A 195 -13.71 11.44 17.68
CA SER A 195 -13.52 10.22 18.48
C SER A 195 -13.32 9.01 17.58
N ASN A 196 -12.22 8.27 17.76
CA ASN A 196 -11.81 7.17 16.90
C ASN A 196 -11.73 7.53 15.39
N GLY A 197 -11.38 8.78 15.07
CA GLY A 197 -11.02 9.22 13.73
C GLY A 197 -9.53 9.45 13.57
N ILE A 198 -9.10 9.70 12.32
CA ILE A 198 -7.74 10.12 11.97
C ILE A 198 -7.77 11.60 11.60
N ARG A 199 -6.79 12.34 12.11
CA ARG A 199 -6.35 13.60 11.54
C ARG A 199 -5.03 13.35 10.82
N TRP A 200 -4.94 13.87 9.60
CA TRP A 200 -3.70 13.91 8.86
C TRP A 200 -3.36 15.33 8.46
N ILE A 201 -2.11 15.70 8.70
CA ILE A 201 -1.53 17.00 8.42
C ILE A 201 -0.31 16.81 7.50
N PRO A 202 -0.46 16.93 6.17
CA PRO A 202 0.67 16.80 5.25
C PRO A 202 1.67 17.95 5.40
N THR A 203 1.18 19.14 5.72
CA THR A 203 1.95 20.37 5.86
C THR A 203 1.19 21.34 6.78
N ASN A 204 1.90 22.30 7.38
CA ASN A 204 1.32 23.21 8.36
C ASN A 204 0.08 23.93 7.82
N GLY A 205 -1.01 23.97 8.60
CA GLY A 205 -2.25 24.63 8.21
C GLY A 205 -3.14 23.86 7.23
N VAL A 206 -2.77 22.63 6.83
CA VAL A 206 -3.62 21.74 6.01
C VAL A 206 -4.07 20.56 6.84
N TYR A 207 -5.36 20.51 7.20
CA TYR A 207 -5.93 19.48 8.07
C TYR A 207 -6.90 18.61 7.28
N ILE A 208 -6.72 17.29 7.32
CA ILE A 208 -7.56 16.33 6.62
C ILE A 208 -8.12 15.36 7.64
N ASP A 209 -9.40 15.55 7.96
CA ASP A 209 -10.07 14.94 9.10
C ASP A 209 -11.12 13.92 8.64
N THR A 210 -11.02 12.68 9.11
CA THR A 210 -11.92 11.60 8.67
C THR A 210 -13.34 11.71 9.23
N GLY A 211 -13.50 12.40 10.36
CA GLY A 211 -14.68 12.28 11.21
C GLY A 211 -14.65 11.00 12.08
N ALA A 212 -15.55 10.97 13.06
CA ALA A 212 -15.55 9.96 14.11
C ALA A 212 -15.76 8.51 13.61
N SER A 213 -15.23 7.56 14.37
CA SER A 213 -15.41 6.11 14.19
C SER A 213 -14.88 5.54 12.87
N LYS A 214 -14.00 6.26 12.16
CA LYS A 214 -13.39 5.80 10.90
C LYS A 214 -12.16 4.92 11.11
N PHE A 215 -11.52 5.01 12.28
CA PHE A 215 -10.38 4.17 12.65
C PHE A 215 -10.81 3.14 13.69
N LEU A 216 -10.60 1.87 13.38
CA LEU A 216 -11.28 0.79 14.08
C LEU A 216 -10.37 0.24 15.19
N SER A 217 -10.90 0.16 16.42
CA SER A 217 -10.14 -0.37 17.56
C SER A 217 -10.15 -1.90 17.61
N ASN A 218 -9.14 -2.46 18.28
CA ASN A 218 -8.93 -3.88 18.52
C ASN A 218 -8.84 -4.73 17.25
N GLN A 219 -8.38 -4.13 16.15
CA GLN A 219 -8.08 -4.84 14.92
C GLN A 219 -7.01 -4.12 14.09
N TRP A 220 -6.45 -4.85 13.13
CA TRP A 220 -5.53 -4.28 12.15
C TRP A 220 -6.26 -3.38 11.17
N ASN A 221 -5.74 -2.17 10.98
CA ASN A 221 -6.17 -1.22 9.96
C ASN A 221 -5.04 -1.01 8.97
N HIS A 222 -5.34 -1.05 7.68
CA HIS A 222 -4.46 -0.51 6.66
C HIS A 222 -4.80 0.97 6.47
N LEU A 223 -3.92 1.85 6.94
CA LEU A 223 -4.09 3.31 6.85
C LEU A 223 -3.21 3.83 5.70
N VAL A 224 -3.82 4.58 4.80
CA VAL A 224 -3.09 5.26 3.71
C VAL A 224 -3.54 6.72 3.64
N THR A 225 -2.59 7.64 3.58
CA THR A 225 -2.84 9.07 3.38
C THR A 225 -2.11 9.53 2.12
N VAL A 226 -2.72 10.43 1.33
CA VAL A 226 -2.16 10.90 0.04
C VAL A 226 -2.46 12.38 -0.20
N TYR A 227 -1.44 13.22 -0.41
CA TYR A 227 -1.58 14.65 -0.71
C TYR A 227 -0.88 15.00 -2.00
N ASP A 228 -1.54 15.79 -2.83
CA ASP A 228 -0.97 16.44 -4.01
C ASP A 228 -1.09 17.96 -3.84
N SER A 229 0.03 18.63 -3.60
CA SER A 229 0.06 20.07 -3.36
C SER A 229 -0.24 20.91 -4.62
N ALA A 230 -0.06 20.34 -5.81
CA ALA A 230 -0.39 21.02 -7.06
C ALA A 230 -1.91 21.13 -7.25
N THR A 231 -2.66 20.12 -6.81
CA THR A 231 -4.13 20.11 -6.85
C THR A 231 -4.78 20.44 -5.50
N ASN A 232 -3.97 20.65 -4.46
CA ASN A 232 -4.39 20.83 -3.07
C ASN A 232 -5.39 19.76 -2.61
N THR A 233 -5.21 18.53 -3.05
CA THR A 233 -6.14 17.43 -2.78
C THR A 233 -5.50 16.41 -1.87
N GLY A 234 -6.12 16.20 -0.72
CA GLY A 234 -5.75 15.20 0.27
C GLY A 234 -6.84 14.16 0.49
N LYS A 235 -6.45 12.89 0.64
CA LYS A 235 -7.34 11.79 1.03
C LYS A 235 -6.78 10.89 2.12
N VAL A 236 -7.67 10.34 2.92
CA VAL A 236 -7.39 9.29 3.90
C VAL A 236 -8.18 8.04 3.50
N TYR A 237 -7.51 6.89 3.53
CA TYR A 237 -8.09 5.59 3.27
C TYR A 237 -7.87 4.68 4.46
N VAL A 238 -8.93 3.97 4.86
CA VAL A 238 -8.85 2.92 5.88
C VAL A 238 -9.35 1.63 5.25
N ASN A 239 -8.54 0.58 5.33
CA ASN A 239 -8.83 -0.76 4.77
C ASN A 239 -9.22 -0.71 3.28
N GLY A 240 -8.55 0.15 2.52
CA GLY A 240 -8.76 0.32 1.07
C GLY A 240 -9.96 1.17 0.68
N SER A 241 -10.73 1.68 1.64
CA SER A 241 -11.90 2.54 1.38
C SER A 241 -11.57 4.00 1.65
N ASP A 242 -11.94 4.90 0.73
CA ASP A 242 -11.87 6.36 0.93
C ASP A 242 -12.80 6.74 2.10
N THR A 243 -12.26 7.41 3.12
CA THR A 243 -13.06 7.73 4.32
C THR A 243 -14.08 8.83 4.06
N GLY A 244 -13.91 9.61 2.98
CA GLY A 244 -14.62 10.86 2.73
C GLY A 244 -14.14 11.97 3.67
N ALA A 245 -12.83 12.02 3.96
CA ALA A 245 -12.26 13.00 4.88
C ALA A 245 -12.52 14.45 4.42
N THR A 246 -12.76 15.33 5.37
CA THR A 246 -12.90 16.77 5.12
C THR A 246 -11.54 17.43 5.18
N GLN A 247 -11.15 18.13 4.12
CA GLN A 247 -9.94 18.93 4.11
C GLN A 247 -10.25 20.39 4.43
N THR A 248 -9.44 21.00 5.31
CA THR A 248 -9.38 22.44 5.54
C THR A 248 -7.98 22.94 5.23
N GLY A 249 -7.88 24.05 4.50
CA GLY A 249 -6.60 24.63 4.10
C GLY A 249 -6.01 24.03 2.82
N SER A 250 -4.94 24.67 2.37
CA SER A 250 -4.16 24.32 1.18
C SER A 250 -2.72 24.83 1.34
N GLY A 251 -1.75 24.18 0.72
CA GLY A 251 -0.36 24.59 0.85
C GLY A 251 0.62 23.66 0.18
N ALA A 252 1.82 24.16 -0.10
CA ALA A 252 2.93 23.33 -0.53
C ALA A 252 3.42 22.43 0.61
N LEU A 253 3.98 21.27 0.27
CA LEU A 253 4.72 20.49 1.27
C LEU A 253 5.97 21.27 1.67
N GLN A 254 6.19 21.37 2.98
CA GLN A 254 7.36 22.04 3.55
C GLN A 254 8.45 21.02 3.87
N THR A 255 9.69 21.42 3.68
CA THR A 255 10.86 20.63 4.07
C THR A 255 11.29 21.00 5.49
N ASP A 256 11.53 20.01 6.34
CA ASP A 256 12.00 20.20 7.71
C ASP A 256 13.18 19.27 8.01
N SER A 257 14.20 19.80 8.72
CA SER A 257 15.41 19.07 9.12
C SER A 257 15.25 18.25 10.40
N THR A 258 14.12 18.35 11.09
CA THR A 258 13.77 17.53 12.25
C THR A 258 13.56 16.07 11.84
N ASP A 259 13.87 15.15 12.74
CA ASP A 259 13.68 13.72 12.50
C ASP A 259 12.22 13.36 12.19
N PHE A 260 12.05 12.37 11.32
CA PHE A 260 10.76 11.73 11.14
C PHE A 260 10.54 10.74 12.28
N GLN A 261 9.35 10.76 12.85
CA GLN A 261 9.02 9.98 14.04
C GLN A 261 7.87 9.03 13.74
N ILE A 262 7.98 7.82 14.26
CA ILE A 262 6.96 6.77 14.17
C ILE A 262 6.48 6.49 15.60
N ALA A 263 5.17 6.60 15.81
CA ALA A 263 4.47 6.31 17.06
C ALA A 263 4.85 7.18 18.28
N ARG A 264 5.01 8.51 18.14
CA ARG A 264 5.40 9.40 19.25
C ARG A 264 4.28 9.79 20.21
#